data_AF-A0A0L6VDS7-F1
#
_entry.id   AF-A0A0L6VDS7-F1
#
_cell.length_a   1.000
_cell.length_b   1.000
_cell.length_c   1.000
_cell.angle_alpha   90.00
_cell.angle_beta   90.00
_cell.angle_gamma   90.00
#
_symmetry.space_group_name_H-M   'P 1'
#
loop_
_entity.id
_entity.type
_entity.pdbx_description
1 polymer ?
#
loop_
_entity_poly.entity_id
_entity_poly.type
_entity_poly.pdbx_seq_one_letter_code
_entity_poly.pdbx_strand_id
1 'polypeptide(L)'
;MELTIRFRVIHRPIIINSVKQNPIGKLSEQLDENSTPLHSSLPWDPELSELSIPGTSIDEEILADFMHEFKSRTGKLLQFQDLQPLGNGFARLRDHLPVKIFKFSMNPLLYQIRVELSPEFVKQRVNTKSLTSNPKRKIMKQVTKLISWLLYINSAVLRTLCTTGTMSPNHKLVDWIFNTIFSPQDSLPVIGRFSSQDIQGFKKGKEFGPIQFFLIQLLSSSLSSKREPQTAVMIMSRYYENECPAVSHALKSGQLPDLRSLIIQSKNSNVRIGSGSKDVSWIQGLGNFPVRSLQKLPASLKPQSSMTDTLKSFIGLSLGPCKQELSAHIMKILSVRNSHMSHSRSFNLNDSKFPVVITLRKKEDNQGRKHGWVWLVYNSDQIPMKKRTVLNKLNKFMRHLNICHSALVRHMKNIKFQIWFEIKPLLLNWINEVLFDMNQNKLPLLGDFVIKDEKKIDSFSPEDFNLIQILLIRLITSQTSHTRNFQVALSVFGYWLKNMAGMLYGHLFKNDEEYWDILTKIIDNFTFCKNQTP
;
A
#
# COMPACT_ATOMS: atom_id res chain seq x y z
N MET A 1 59.33 -43.33 8.14
CA MET A 1 58.63 -43.96 9.29
C MET A 1 57.22 -44.25 8.81
N GLU A 2 57.05 -45.35 8.09
CA GLU A 2 55.82 -45.73 7.41
C GLU A 2 55.71 -47.24 7.55
N LEU A 3 54.67 -47.69 8.26
CA LEU A 3 54.27 -49.09 8.38
C LEU A 3 52.75 -49.11 8.54
N THR A 4 52.09 -49.39 7.42
CA THR A 4 51.03 -50.38 7.20
C THR A 4 50.42 -51.04 8.46
N ILE A 5 49.08 -51.17 8.52
CA ILE A 5 48.33 -52.46 8.63
C ILE A 5 46.85 -52.35 9.15
N ARG A 6 45.95 -52.94 8.33
CA ARG A 6 44.70 -53.73 8.60
C ARG A 6 43.34 -53.10 9.02
N PHE A 7 42.36 -53.38 8.14
CA PHE A 7 41.10 -54.15 8.31
C PHE A 7 40.41 -54.12 9.71
N ARG A 8 39.08 -54.03 9.87
CA ARG A 8 38.02 -54.83 9.21
C ARG A 8 36.63 -54.26 9.55
N VAL A 9 35.71 -54.35 8.59
CA VAL A 9 34.29 -54.01 8.64
C VAL A 9 33.48 -55.09 9.38
N ILE A 10 32.51 -54.70 10.21
CA ILE A 10 31.38 -55.54 10.65
C ILE A 10 30.09 -54.80 10.34
N HIS A 11 29.30 -55.35 9.42
CA HIS A 11 27.92 -54.95 9.16
C HIS A 11 26.96 -55.72 10.07
N ARG A 12 25.96 -55.02 10.62
CA ARG A 12 24.63 -55.60 10.89
C ARG A 12 23.54 -54.64 10.39
N PRO A 13 22.42 -55.18 9.87
CA PRO A 13 21.48 -54.45 9.04
C PRO A 13 20.29 -53.91 9.85
N ILE A 14 19.74 -52.78 9.43
CA ILE A 14 18.41 -52.32 9.86
C ILE A 14 17.44 -52.52 8.70
N ILE A 15 16.43 -53.32 8.98
CA ILE A 15 15.28 -53.66 8.15
C ILE A 15 14.35 -52.44 8.11
N ILE A 16 13.98 -51.98 6.92
CA ILE A 16 12.81 -51.12 6.72
C ILE A 16 11.88 -51.84 5.73
N ASN A 17 10.65 -52.07 6.19
CA ASN A 17 9.60 -52.79 5.49
C ASN A 17 9.10 -52.03 4.27
N SER A 18 8.97 -52.80 3.19
CA SER A 18 8.35 -52.50 1.90
C SER A 18 6.84 -52.34 1.97
N VAL A 19 6.24 -51.45 1.18
CA VAL A 19 4.91 -51.68 0.56
C VAL A 19 4.84 -51.08 -0.85
N LYS A 20 4.82 -52.01 -1.82
CA LYS A 20 4.10 -52.07 -3.11
C LYS A 20 4.36 -51.03 -4.21
N GLN A 21 5.26 -51.41 -5.12
CA GLN A 21 5.10 -51.18 -6.56
C GLN A 21 4.45 -52.41 -7.22
N ASN A 22 3.55 -52.16 -8.19
CA ASN A 22 3.41 -52.85 -9.48
C ASN A 22 2.01 -52.58 -10.09
N PRO A 23 1.79 -52.75 -11.41
CA PRO A 23 2.75 -52.83 -12.50
C PRO A 23 2.39 -51.92 -13.71
N ILE A 24 3.43 -51.69 -14.51
CA ILE A 24 3.38 -51.20 -15.88
C ILE A 24 2.66 -52.24 -16.76
N GLY A 25 1.60 -51.83 -17.45
CA GLY A 25 0.94 -52.59 -18.51
C GLY A 25 0.96 -51.81 -19.82
N LYS A 26 1.54 -52.40 -20.87
CA LYS A 26 1.48 -51.95 -22.26
C LYS A 26 0.11 -52.28 -22.86
N LEU A 27 -0.49 -51.36 -23.62
CA LEU A 27 -0.80 -51.47 -25.06
C LEU A 27 -1.92 -50.51 -25.51
N SER A 28 -1.72 -50.05 -26.75
CA SER A 28 -2.72 -49.66 -27.76
C SER A 28 -3.27 -48.23 -27.77
N GLU A 29 -2.60 -47.43 -28.59
CA GLU A 29 -3.12 -46.78 -29.80
C GLU A 29 -4.56 -46.26 -29.87
N GLN A 30 -4.63 -45.05 -30.44
CA GLN A 30 -5.77 -44.32 -31.00
C GLN A 30 -6.79 -43.78 -29.98
N LEU A 31 -6.68 -42.48 -29.70
CA LEU A 31 -7.82 -41.56 -29.53
C LEU A 31 -7.33 -40.10 -29.51
N ASP A 32 -7.69 -39.40 -30.59
CA ASP A 32 -7.83 -37.95 -30.77
C ASP A 32 -6.77 -36.98 -30.23
N GLU A 33 -5.91 -36.55 -31.15
CA GLU A 33 -5.27 -35.25 -31.14
C GLU A 33 -6.34 -34.13 -31.10
N ASN A 34 -6.12 -33.13 -30.22
CA ASN A 34 -6.84 -31.85 -30.12
C ASN A 34 -8.07 -31.77 -29.20
N SER A 35 -7.95 -32.18 -27.93
CA SER A 35 -8.66 -31.47 -26.84
C SER A 35 -8.13 -31.85 -25.45
N THR A 36 -6.87 -31.57 -25.14
CA THR A 36 -6.48 -31.47 -23.73
C THR A 36 -7.19 -30.26 -23.14
N PRO A 37 -7.97 -30.38 -22.06
CA PRO A 37 -8.52 -29.21 -21.38
C PRO A 37 -7.33 -28.35 -20.93
N LEU A 38 -7.25 -27.10 -21.40
CA LEU A 38 -6.26 -26.09 -20.97
C LEU A 38 -6.37 -25.71 -19.47
N HIS A 39 -7.01 -26.55 -18.66
CA HIS A 39 -7.24 -26.41 -17.23
C HIS A 39 -6.37 -27.32 -16.35
N SER A 40 -5.28 -27.90 -16.88
CA SER A 40 -4.18 -28.25 -15.98
C SER A 40 -3.53 -26.96 -15.49
N SER A 41 -4.15 -26.32 -14.50
CA SER A 41 -3.51 -25.24 -13.74
C SER A 41 -2.13 -25.74 -13.35
N LEU A 42 -1.07 -25.03 -13.76
CA LEU A 42 0.29 -25.37 -13.33
C LEU A 42 0.27 -25.64 -11.82
N PRO A 43 0.99 -26.67 -11.34
CA PRO A 43 1.00 -27.03 -9.94
C PRO A 43 1.22 -25.79 -9.08
N TRP A 44 0.29 -25.57 -8.15
CA TRP A 44 0.35 -24.46 -7.21
C TRP A 44 1.58 -24.62 -6.32
N ASP A 45 2.41 -23.57 -6.17
CA ASP A 45 3.58 -23.63 -5.29
C ASP A 45 3.19 -23.14 -3.88
N PRO A 46 3.02 -24.06 -2.91
CA PRO A 46 2.58 -23.69 -1.56
C PRO A 46 3.61 -22.83 -0.84
N GLU A 47 4.91 -23.00 -1.10
CA GLU A 47 5.95 -22.22 -0.42
C GLU A 47 5.91 -20.76 -0.86
N LEU A 48 5.77 -20.49 -2.16
CA LEU A 48 5.63 -19.13 -2.66
C LEU A 48 4.37 -18.44 -2.10
N SER A 49 3.29 -19.19 -1.88
CA SER A 49 2.04 -18.65 -1.36
C SER A 49 2.12 -18.15 0.08
N GLU A 50 3.07 -18.66 0.87
CA GLU A 50 3.28 -18.25 2.26
C GLU A 50 4.29 -17.10 2.39
N LEU A 51 4.90 -16.67 1.29
CA LEU A 51 5.81 -15.54 1.30
C LEU A 51 5.08 -14.21 1.43
N SER A 52 5.73 -13.27 2.12
CA SER A 52 5.28 -11.89 2.22
C SER A 52 6.46 -10.95 2.01
N ILE A 53 6.22 -9.85 1.29
CA ILE A 53 7.20 -8.77 1.14
C ILE A 53 7.24 -7.99 2.45
N PRO A 54 8.41 -7.76 3.05
CA PRO A 54 8.52 -6.88 4.21
C PRO A 54 7.94 -5.50 3.87
N GLY A 55 7.09 -4.95 4.74
CA GLY A 55 6.40 -3.66 4.48
C GLY A 55 7.33 -2.44 4.36
N THR A 56 8.64 -2.61 4.52
CA THR A 56 9.67 -1.57 4.34
C THR A 56 10.54 -1.78 3.11
N SER A 57 10.28 -2.84 2.33
CA SER A 57 11.08 -3.18 1.15
C SER A 57 10.76 -2.30 -0.06
N ILE A 58 9.60 -1.66 -0.13
CA ILE A 58 9.22 -0.81 -1.26
C ILE A 58 8.84 0.55 -0.73
N ASP A 59 9.44 1.60 -1.29
CA ASP A 59 9.05 2.97 -1.04
C ASP A 59 7.57 3.18 -1.39
N GLU A 60 6.79 3.69 -0.43
CA GLU A 60 5.35 3.90 -0.58
C GLU A 60 5.02 4.87 -1.71
N GLU A 61 5.88 5.85 -1.99
CA GLU A 61 5.68 6.83 -3.05
C GLU A 61 5.95 6.26 -4.44
N ILE A 62 6.99 5.44 -4.57
CA ILE A 62 7.26 4.73 -5.83
C ILE A 62 6.09 3.83 -6.18
N LEU A 63 5.58 3.07 -5.21
CA LEU A 63 4.40 2.24 -5.44
C LEU A 63 3.16 3.10 -5.74
N ALA A 64 2.98 4.23 -5.07
CA ALA A 64 1.88 5.14 -5.32
C ALA A 64 1.94 5.74 -6.74
N ASP A 65 3.13 6.06 -7.24
CA ASP A 65 3.34 6.60 -8.58
C ASP A 65 2.94 5.59 -9.67
N PHE A 66 3.38 4.33 -9.54
CA PHE A 66 2.94 3.26 -10.43
C PHE A 66 1.43 3.01 -10.35
N MET A 67 0.86 3.02 -9.15
CA MET A 67 -0.59 2.81 -8.98
C MET A 67 -1.41 3.99 -9.47
N HIS A 68 -0.86 5.20 -9.42
CA HIS A 68 -1.45 6.39 -10.01
C HIS A 68 -1.55 6.24 -11.53
N GLU A 69 -0.46 5.82 -12.18
CA GLU A 69 -0.45 5.56 -13.61
C GLU A 69 -1.42 4.45 -14.00
N PHE A 70 -1.43 3.33 -13.27
CA PHE A 70 -2.40 2.25 -13.48
C PHE A 70 -3.84 2.77 -13.42
N LYS A 71 -4.15 3.62 -12.44
CA LYS A 71 -5.48 4.23 -12.27
C LYS A 71 -5.82 5.16 -13.43
N SER A 72 -4.84 5.94 -13.91
CA SER A 72 -4.97 6.81 -15.08
C SER A 72 -5.34 6.00 -16.33
N ARG A 73 -4.55 4.96 -16.65
CA ARG A 73 -4.81 4.04 -17.78
C ARG A 73 -6.14 3.29 -17.64
N THR A 74 -6.50 2.91 -16.41
CA THR A 74 -7.77 2.24 -16.14
C THR A 74 -8.99 3.14 -16.35
N GLY A 75 -8.91 4.43 -16.00
CA GLY A 75 -10.00 5.39 -16.12
C GLY A 75 -11.37 4.85 -15.65
N LYS A 76 -12.35 4.83 -16.59
CA LYS A 76 -13.70 4.29 -16.38
C LYS A 76 -13.85 2.81 -16.80
N LEU A 77 -12.77 2.14 -17.22
CA LEU A 77 -12.82 0.76 -17.75
C LEU A 77 -13.30 -0.30 -16.73
N LEU A 78 -13.30 0.02 -15.43
CA LEU A 78 -13.81 -0.87 -14.38
C LEU A 78 -15.20 -0.46 -13.83
N GLN A 79 -15.87 0.55 -14.40
CA GLN A 79 -17.19 1.03 -13.95
C GLN A 79 -18.34 0.39 -14.76
N PHE A 80 -19.32 -0.27 -14.14
CA PHE A 80 -20.40 -1.00 -14.83
C PHE A 80 -21.48 -0.13 -15.50
N GLN A 81 -21.35 1.21 -15.49
CA GLN A 81 -22.38 2.09 -16.04
C GLN A 81 -22.42 1.97 -17.58
N ASP A 82 -23.64 1.89 -18.12
CA ASP A 82 -23.95 1.99 -19.56
C ASP A 82 -23.38 0.88 -20.47
N LEU A 83 -23.09 -0.30 -19.90
CA LEU A 83 -22.57 -1.43 -20.65
C LEU A 83 -23.64 -2.48 -20.92
N GLN A 84 -23.91 -2.74 -22.20
CA GLN A 84 -24.77 -3.85 -22.60
C GLN A 84 -23.93 -5.12 -22.71
N PRO A 85 -24.21 -6.18 -21.91
CA PRO A 85 -23.51 -7.45 -22.03
C PRO A 85 -23.80 -8.02 -23.41
N LEU A 86 -22.75 -8.43 -24.13
CA LEU A 86 -22.95 -9.00 -25.45
C LEU A 86 -23.38 -10.47 -25.34
N GLY A 87 -24.33 -10.89 -26.18
CA GLY A 87 -24.74 -12.29 -26.33
C GLY A 87 -23.67 -13.17 -27.00
N ASN A 88 -24.09 -14.30 -27.58
CA ASN A 88 -23.22 -15.40 -28.06
C ASN A 88 -22.15 -15.05 -29.12
N GLY A 89 -22.15 -13.84 -29.69
CA GLY A 89 -21.22 -13.43 -30.76
C GLY A 89 -19.73 -13.53 -30.41
N PHE A 90 -19.37 -13.64 -29.13
CA PHE A 90 -18.00 -13.89 -28.66
C PHE A 90 -17.91 -15.08 -27.69
N ALA A 91 -18.69 -16.14 -27.94
CA ALA A 91 -18.64 -17.36 -27.11
C ALA A 91 -17.20 -17.92 -27.02
N ARG A 92 -16.46 -17.93 -28.13
CA ARG A 92 -15.08 -18.45 -28.21
C ARG A 92 -14.09 -17.83 -27.21
N LEU A 93 -14.34 -16.60 -26.76
CA LEU A 93 -13.50 -15.91 -25.75
C LEU A 93 -13.87 -16.30 -24.31
N ARG A 94 -15.07 -16.83 -24.09
CA ARG A 94 -15.60 -17.20 -22.76
C ARG A 94 -15.41 -18.67 -22.44
N ASP A 95 -15.27 -19.52 -23.45
CA ASP A 95 -15.25 -20.97 -23.29
C ASP A 95 -14.07 -21.47 -22.45
N HIS A 96 -13.01 -20.66 -22.29
CA HIS A 96 -11.78 -21.07 -21.62
C HIS A 96 -11.25 -20.07 -20.57
N LEU A 97 -11.86 -18.89 -20.46
CA LEU A 97 -11.39 -17.83 -19.57
C LEU A 97 -12.54 -17.10 -18.88
N PRO A 98 -12.37 -16.69 -17.61
CA PRO A 98 -13.36 -15.92 -16.86
C PRO A 98 -13.37 -14.46 -17.33
N VAL A 99 -13.78 -14.21 -18.57
CA VAL A 99 -13.88 -12.87 -19.17
C VAL A 99 -15.28 -12.61 -19.71
N LYS A 100 -15.75 -11.37 -19.59
CA LYS A 100 -16.98 -10.88 -20.23
C LYS A 100 -16.67 -9.72 -21.15
N ILE A 101 -17.47 -9.63 -22.21
CA ILE A 101 -17.38 -8.61 -23.23
C ILE A 101 -18.66 -7.79 -23.23
N PHE A 102 -18.48 -6.48 -23.23
CA PHE A 102 -19.56 -5.52 -23.24
C PHE A 102 -19.49 -4.69 -24.50
N LYS A 103 -20.65 -4.38 -25.07
CA LYS A 103 -20.76 -3.40 -26.15
C LYS A 103 -20.61 -2.00 -25.55
N PHE A 104 -19.72 -1.19 -26.12
CA PHE A 104 -19.53 0.20 -25.75
C PHE A 104 -19.93 1.08 -26.93
N SER A 105 -21.15 1.62 -26.86
CA SER A 105 -21.78 2.39 -27.94
C SER A 105 -21.13 3.78 -28.09
N MET A 106 -19.96 3.81 -28.72
CA MET A 106 -19.34 5.00 -29.29
C MET A 106 -19.19 4.82 -30.81
N ASN A 107 -18.83 5.89 -31.52
CA ASN A 107 -18.47 5.85 -32.93
C ASN A 107 -16.96 6.11 -33.06
N PRO A 108 -16.14 5.16 -33.58
CA PRO A 108 -16.51 3.82 -34.04
C PRO A 108 -16.95 2.90 -32.89
N LEU A 109 -17.71 1.84 -33.22
CA LEU A 109 -18.19 0.87 -32.24
C LEU A 109 -17.01 0.15 -31.58
N LEU A 110 -16.97 0.19 -30.25
CA LEU A 110 -15.96 -0.50 -29.45
C LEU A 110 -16.60 -1.56 -28.56
N TYR A 111 -15.78 -2.53 -28.18
CA TYR A 111 -16.09 -3.55 -27.20
C TYR A 111 -15.15 -3.42 -26.02
N GLN A 112 -15.59 -3.85 -24.84
CA GLN A 112 -14.82 -3.75 -23.61
C GLN A 112 -14.68 -5.10 -22.93
N ILE A 113 -13.44 -5.51 -22.63
CA ILE A 113 -13.12 -6.76 -21.92
C ILE A 113 -13.09 -6.49 -20.42
N ARG A 114 -13.65 -7.43 -19.65
CA ARG A 114 -13.54 -7.48 -18.20
C ARG A 114 -13.25 -8.88 -17.71
N VAL A 115 -12.33 -8.97 -16.75
CA VAL A 115 -12.08 -10.20 -16.01
C VAL A 115 -13.13 -10.38 -14.92
N GLU A 116 -13.85 -11.49 -14.97
CA GLU A 116 -14.83 -11.93 -13.98
C GLU A 116 -14.19 -12.77 -12.87
N LEU A 117 -14.93 -13.01 -11.80
CA LEU A 117 -14.52 -14.02 -10.83
C LEU A 117 -14.70 -15.42 -11.43
N SER A 118 -13.68 -16.27 -11.31
CA SER A 118 -13.81 -17.67 -11.74
C SER A 118 -14.89 -18.36 -10.90
N PRO A 119 -15.70 -19.27 -11.49
CA PRO A 119 -16.78 -19.95 -10.79
C PRO A 119 -16.36 -20.63 -9.48
N GLU A 120 -15.14 -21.18 -9.44
CA GLU A 120 -14.54 -21.81 -8.26
C GLU A 120 -14.37 -20.88 -7.04
N PHE A 121 -14.31 -19.55 -7.26
CA PHE A 121 -14.19 -18.56 -6.19
C PHE A 121 -15.51 -17.86 -5.85
N VAL A 122 -16.60 -18.24 -6.53
CA VAL A 122 -17.92 -17.66 -6.31
C VAL A 122 -18.65 -18.46 -5.25
N LYS A 123 -18.91 -17.86 -4.08
CA LYS A 123 -19.62 -18.54 -2.97
C LYS A 123 -21.05 -18.86 -3.39
N GLN A 124 -21.42 -20.15 -3.37
CA GLN A 124 -22.69 -20.71 -3.87
C GLN A 124 -24.01 -20.21 -3.22
N ARG A 125 -24.00 -19.25 -2.28
CA ARG A 125 -25.16 -19.02 -1.39
C ARG A 125 -26.11 -17.85 -1.71
N VAL A 126 -25.96 -17.08 -2.80
CA VAL A 126 -26.96 -16.04 -3.17
C VAL A 126 -27.04 -15.84 -4.70
N ASN A 127 -28.25 -15.61 -5.22
CA ASN A 127 -28.68 -15.24 -6.59
C ASN A 127 -27.60 -15.04 -7.69
N THR A 128 -27.67 -15.86 -8.75
CA THR A 128 -26.65 -16.08 -9.80
C THR A 128 -26.35 -14.91 -10.75
N LYS A 129 -27.28 -13.99 -10.99
CA LYS A 129 -27.09 -12.92 -12.01
C LYS A 129 -26.14 -11.78 -11.60
N SER A 130 -25.85 -11.64 -10.30
CA SER A 130 -24.95 -10.61 -9.75
C SER A 130 -23.55 -11.13 -9.36
N LEU A 131 -23.31 -12.45 -9.48
CA LEU A 131 -22.32 -13.16 -8.68
C LEU A 131 -20.89 -13.18 -9.24
N THR A 132 -20.71 -12.99 -10.55
CA THR A 132 -19.38 -13.06 -11.21
C THR A 132 -18.70 -11.70 -11.36
N SER A 133 -19.36 -10.61 -10.95
CA SER A 133 -18.81 -9.26 -11.04
C SER A 133 -17.57 -9.12 -10.17
N ASN A 134 -16.42 -8.95 -10.81
CA ASN A 134 -15.15 -8.70 -10.14
C ASN A 134 -15.07 -7.23 -9.71
N PRO A 135 -15.11 -6.92 -8.40
CA PRO A 135 -15.17 -5.52 -7.96
C PRO A 135 -13.90 -4.76 -8.33
N LYS A 136 -14.02 -3.51 -8.83
CA LYS A 136 -12.88 -2.61 -9.08
C LYS A 136 -11.87 -2.62 -7.93
N ARG A 137 -12.37 -2.57 -6.69
CA ARG A 137 -11.57 -2.60 -5.46
C ARG A 137 -10.65 -3.83 -5.37
N LYS A 138 -11.15 -5.00 -5.77
CA LYS A 138 -10.40 -6.24 -5.74
C LYS A 138 -9.29 -6.23 -6.79
N ILE A 139 -9.62 -5.84 -8.02
CA ILE A 139 -8.66 -5.71 -9.12
C ILE A 139 -7.52 -4.78 -8.72
N MET A 140 -7.82 -3.58 -8.22
CA MET A 140 -6.81 -2.63 -7.76
C MET A 140 -5.85 -3.25 -6.75
N LYS A 141 -6.38 -3.95 -5.73
CA LYS A 141 -5.57 -4.61 -4.70
C LYS A 141 -4.68 -5.72 -5.24
N GLN A 142 -5.19 -6.55 -6.16
CA GLN A 142 -4.41 -7.63 -6.76
C GLN A 142 -3.30 -7.07 -7.64
N VAL A 143 -3.58 -6.02 -8.42
CA VAL A 143 -2.57 -5.34 -9.23
C VAL A 143 -1.51 -4.68 -8.36
N THR A 144 -1.89 -3.96 -7.29
CA THR A 144 -0.91 -3.36 -6.36
C THR A 144 0.05 -4.40 -5.79
N LYS A 145 -0.48 -5.55 -5.34
CA LYS A 145 0.35 -6.64 -4.83
C LYS A 145 1.20 -7.28 -5.93
N LEU A 146 0.66 -7.46 -7.14
CA LEU A 146 1.43 -8.00 -8.27
C LEU A 146 2.61 -7.09 -8.61
N ILE A 147 2.36 -5.78 -8.78
CA ILE A 147 3.42 -4.79 -9.04
C ILE A 147 4.45 -4.81 -7.90
N SER A 148 4.01 -4.87 -6.64
CA SER A 148 4.94 -5.00 -5.50
C SER A 148 5.86 -6.22 -5.64
N TRP A 149 5.32 -7.38 -6.02
CA TRP A 149 6.10 -8.60 -6.24
C TRP A 149 7.03 -8.50 -7.45
N LEU A 150 6.57 -7.95 -8.58
CA LEU A 150 7.41 -7.76 -9.76
C LEU A 150 8.62 -6.88 -9.45
N LEU A 151 8.40 -5.74 -8.79
CA LEU A 151 9.47 -4.85 -8.35
C LEU A 151 10.46 -5.55 -7.41
N TYR A 152 9.93 -6.30 -6.43
CA TYR A 152 10.73 -7.02 -5.44
C TYR A 152 11.62 -8.09 -6.08
N ILE A 153 11.06 -8.89 -7.00
CA ILE A 153 11.80 -9.92 -7.73
C ILE A 153 12.87 -9.27 -8.61
N ASN A 154 12.51 -8.24 -9.38
CA ASN A 154 13.46 -7.55 -10.25
C ASN A 154 14.63 -6.97 -9.46
N SER A 155 14.33 -6.34 -8.32
CA SER A 155 15.35 -5.75 -7.45
C SER A 155 16.25 -6.82 -6.79
N ALA A 156 15.70 -7.98 -6.44
CA ALA A 156 16.50 -9.10 -5.94
C ALA A 156 17.48 -9.62 -7.01
N VAL A 157 17.04 -9.78 -8.26
CA VAL A 157 17.88 -10.21 -9.39
C VAL A 157 18.98 -9.20 -9.68
N LEU A 158 18.63 -7.90 -9.81
CA LEU A 158 19.60 -6.83 -10.10
C LEU A 158 20.66 -6.70 -9.01
N ARG A 159 20.30 -6.95 -7.75
CA ARG A 159 21.26 -6.94 -6.64
C ARG A 159 22.28 -8.07 -6.75
N THR A 160 21.85 -9.27 -7.15
CA THR A 160 22.75 -10.41 -7.37
C THR A 160 23.70 -10.17 -8.54
N LEU A 161 23.26 -9.40 -9.54
CA LEU A 161 24.07 -9.02 -10.70
C LEU A 161 25.05 -7.86 -10.43
N CYS A 162 25.14 -7.36 -9.20
CA CYS A 162 25.96 -6.19 -8.82
C CYS A 162 25.66 -4.92 -9.63
N THR A 163 24.52 -4.83 -10.31
CA THR A 163 24.11 -3.60 -11.01
C THR A 163 23.58 -2.62 -9.98
N THR A 164 24.41 -1.68 -9.53
CA THR A 164 24.02 -0.56 -8.64
C THR A 164 23.24 0.56 -9.36
N GLY A 165 22.62 0.22 -10.50
CA GLY A 165 21.91 1.16 -11.37
C GLY A 165 20.64 1.73 -10.74
N THR A 166 20.53 3.05 -10.85
CA THR A 166 19.36 3.91 -10.62
C THR A 166 18.04 3.30 -11.13
N MET A 167 16.92 3.65 -10.50
CA MET A 167 15.51 3.17 -10.64
C MET A 167 14.94 2.89 -12.06
N SER A 168 15.66 3.20 -13.13
CA SER A 168 15.29 3.01 -14.54
C SER A 168 14.78 1.59 -14.91
N PRO A 169 15.37 0.47 -14.43
CA PRO A 169 14.92 -0.87 -14.82
C PRO A 169 13.51 -1.23 -14.33
N ASN A 170 13.08 -0.67 -13.20
CA ASN A 170 11.76 -0.94 -12.62
C ASN A 170 10.64 -0.22 -13.36
N HIS A 171 10.89 1.01 -13.85
CA HIS A 171 9.94 1.71 -14.70
C HIS A 171 9.69 0.95 -16.01
N LYS A 172 10.75 0.51 -16.68
CA LYS A 172 10.62 -0.29 -17.91
C LYS A 172 9.77 -1.56 -17.70
N LEU A 173 10.00 -2.28 -16.60
CA LEU A 173 9.21 -3.47 -16.24
C LEU A 173 7.73 -3.13 -16.00
N VAL A 174 7.44 -2.06 -15.26
CA VAL A 174 6.06 -1.66 -14.96
C VAL A 174 5.35 -1.16 -16.22
N ASP A 175 6.02 -0.38 -17.06
CA ASP A 175 5.49 0.07 -18.34
C ASP A 175 5.17 -1.11 -19.26
N TRP A 176 6.08 -2.08 -19.33
CA TRP A 176 5.88 -3.29 -20.12
C TRP A 176 4.66 -4.10 -19.67
N ILE A 177 4.46 -4.30 -18.35
CA ILE A 177 3.29 -5.03 -17.87
C ILE A 177 2.00 -4.22 -18.05
N PHE A 178 2.04 -2.89 -17.91
CA PHE A 178 0.88 -2.04 -18.21
C PHE A 178 0.52 -2.08 -19.69
N ASN A 179 1.49 -2.04 -20.60
CA ASN A 179 1.25 -2.22 -22.02
C ASN A 179 0.62 -3.59 -22.30
N THR A 180 1.11 -4.65 -21.64
CA THR A 180 0.52 -6.01 -21.77
C THR A 180 -0.95 -6.07 -21.29
N ILE A 181 -1.31 -5.30 -20.26
CA ILE A 181 -2.67 -5.25 -19.71
C ILE A 181 -3.62 -4.44 -20.61
N PHE A 182 -3.18 -3.26 -21.05
CA PHE A 182 -4.06 -2.24 -21.65
C PHE A 182 -3.92 -2.09 -23.17
N SER A 183 -2.73 -2.33 -23.72
CA SER A 183 -2.40 -2.06 -25.12
C SER A 183 -1.37 -3.07 -25.67
N PRO A 184 -1.67 -4.39 -25.62
CA PRO A 184 -0.82 -5.41 -26.22
C PRO A 184 -0.74 -5.25 -27.74
N GLN A 185 0.40 -5.60 -28.34
CA GLN A 185 0.60 -5.53 -29.79
C GLN A 185 -0.07 -6.71 -30.52
N ASP A 186 0.11 -7.94 -30.01
CA ASP A 186 -0.28 -9.17 -30.73
C ASP A 186 -1.44 -9.93 -30.06
N SER A 187 -2.28 -9.25 -29.28
CA SER A 187 -3.42 -9.88 -28.58
C SER A 187 -4.46 -8.84 -28.15
N LEU A 188 -5.57 -9.29 -27.56
CA LEU A 188 -6.58 -8.42 -26.96
C LEU A 188 -6.16 -7.96 -25.56
N PRO A 189 -6.55 -6.76 -25.11
CA PRO A 189 -6.21 -6.29 -23.77
C PRO A 189 -6.90 -7.11 -22.67
N VAL A 190 -6.21 -7.30 -21.53
CA VAL A 190 -6.79 -7.93 -20.33
C VAL A 190 -7.87 -7.04 -19.71
N ILE A 191 -7.59 -5.74 -19.66
CA ILE A 191 -8.55 -4.69 -19.26
C ILE A 191 -8.44 -3.60 -20.31
N GLY A 192 -9.45 -3.45 -21.15
CA GLY A 192 -9.37 -2.47 -22.22
C GLY A 192 -10.57 -2.48 -23.14
N ARG A 193 -10.48 -1.61 -24.15
CA ARG A 193 -11.41 -1.57 -25.26
C ARG A 193 -10.71 -2.03 -26.54
N PHE A 194 -11.46 -2.60 -27.45
CA PHE A 194 -10.98 -3.11 -28.72
C PHE A 194 -12.09 -2.99 -29.78
N SER A 195 -11.72 -2.99 -31.06
CA SER A 195 -12.62 -2.90 -32.22
C SER A 195 -13.04 -4.29 -32.71
N SER A 196 -14.11 -4.39 -33.51
CA SER A 196 -14.46 -5.68 -34.15
C SER A 196 -13.37 -6.18 -35.10
N GLN A 197 -12.60 -5.29 -35.71
CA GLN A 197 -11.53 -5.65 -36.65
C GLN A 197 -10.38 -6.34 -35.90
N ASP A 198 -10.07 -5.88 -34.69
CA ASP A 198 -9.02 -6.46 -33.85
C ASP A 198 -9.27 -7.96 -33.61
N ILE A 199 -10.52 -8.36 -33.33
CA ILE A 199 -10.88 -9.77 -33.11
C ILE A 199 -10.74 -10.62 -34.37
N GLN A 200 -11.05 -10.07 -35.55
CA GLN A 200 -10.99 -10.82 -36.80
C GLN A 200 -9.54 -11.19 -37.15
N GLY A 201 -8.56 -10.42 -36.68
CA GLY A 201 -7.13 -10.69 -36.87
C GLY A 201 -6.61 -11.91 -36.08
N PHE A 202 -7.31 -12.37 -35.05
CA PHE A 202 -6.81 -13.43 -34.16
C PHE A 202 -7.46 -14.80 -34.43
N LYS A 203 -6.62 -15.84 -34.53
CA LYS A 203 -7.06 -17.24 -34.55
C LYS A 203 -7.70 -17.62 -33.21
N LYS A 204 -8.68 -18.53 -33.23
CA LYS A 204 -9.32 -19.07 -32.02
C LYS A 204 -8.25 -19.63 -31.05
N GLY A 205 -8.29 -19.22 -29.79
CA GLY A 205 -7.32 -19.60 -28.76
C GLY A 205 -6.02 -18.79 -28.76
N LYS A 206 -5.88 -17.81 -29.67
CA LYS A 206 -4.72 -16.89 -29.76
C LYS A 206 -5.09 -15.45 -29.47
N GLU A 207 -6.31 -15.20 -28.98
CA GLU A 207 -6.76 -13.85 -28.67
C GLU A 207 -6.09 -13.26 -27.43
N PHE A 208 -5.52 -14.09 -26.56
CA PHE A 208 -4.74 -13.65 -25.41
C PHE A 208 -3.33 -14.27 -25.45
N GLY A 209 -2.32 -13.48 -25.14
CA GLY A 209 -0.95 -13.93 -24.99
C GLY A 209 -0.71 -14.67 -23.66
N PRO A 210 0.40 -15.44 -23.53
CA PRO A 210 0.69 -16.22 -22.32
C PRO A 210 0.70 -15.42 -21.01
N ILE A 211 1.23 -14.19 -21.03
CA ILE A 211 1.26 -13.31 -19.86
C ILE A 211 -0.16 -12.88 -19.48
N GLN A 212 -1.00 -12.63 -20.47
CA GLN A 212 -2.40 -12.23 -20.26
C GLN A 212 -3.22 -13.37 -19.65
N PHE A 213 -2.95 -14.63 -20.01
CA PHE A 213 -3.52 -15.78 -19.31
C PHE A 213 -3.20 -15.76 -17.81
N PHE A 214 -1.94 -15.53 -17.43
CA PHE A 214 -1.57 -15.44 -16.01
C PHE A 214 -2.25 -14.27 -15.30
N LEU A 215 -2.35 -13.12 -15.98
CA LEU A 215 -3.05 -11.94 -15.46
C LEU A 215 -4.56 -12.19 -15.28
N ILE A 216 -5.23 -12.79 -16.25
CA ILE A 216 -6.66 -13.12 -16.17
C ILE A 216 -6.90 -14.13 -15.06
N GLN A 217 -6.05 -15.15 -14.93
CA GLN A 217 -6.17 -16.14 -13.85
C GLN A 217 -5.95 -15.51 -12.47
N LEU A 218 -4.99 -14.60 -12.33
CA LEU A 218 -4.79 -13.86 -11.09
C LEU A 218 -5.99 -12.96 -10.77
N LEU A 219 -6.41 -12.14 -11.74
CA LEU A 219 -7.48 -11.17 -11.52
C LEU A 219 -8.84 -11.83 -11.28
N SER A 220 -9.06 -13.03 -11.81
CA SER A 220 -10.27 -13.81 -11.55
C SER A 220 -10.25 -14.55 -10.21
N SER A 221 -9.08 -14.74 -9.60
CA SER A 221 -8.94 -15.46 -8.34
C SER A 221 -9.45 -14.69 -7.11
N SER A 222 -9.73 -15.36 -6.00
CA SER A 222 -10.06 -14.66 -4.74
C SER A 222 -8.86 -13.91 -4.16
N LEU A 223 -9.09 -12.81 -3.41
CA LEU A 223 -8.01 -12.09 -2.69
C LEU A 223 -7.27 -12.94 -1.66
N SER A 224 -7.92 -14.01 -1.18
CA SER A 224 -7.38 -14.98 -0.22
C SER A 224 -6.52 -16.06 -0.88
N SER A 225 -6.51 -16.15 -2.22
CA SER A 225 -5.74 -17.21 -2.90
C SER A 225 -4.23 -16.99 -2.88
N LYS A 226 -3.75 -15.81 -2.44
CA LYS A 226 -2.32 -15.44 -2.38
C LYS A 226 -1.53 -15.77 -3.67
N ARG A 227 -2.16 -15.61 -4.85
CA ARG A 227 -1.60 -15.99 -6.18
C ARG A 227 -0.55 -15.02 -6.71
N GLU A 228 -0.47 -13.83 -6.14
CA GLU A 228 0.39 -12.75 -6.60
C GLU A 228 1.89 -13.12 -6.71
N PRO A 229 2.53 -13.82 -5.75
CA PRO A 229 3.94 -14.16 -5.84
C PRO A 229 4.25 -15.14 -6.99
N GLN A 230 3.47 -16.22 -7.12
CA GLN A 230 3.67 -17.21 -8.19
C GLN A 230 3.41 -16.57 -9.56
N THR A 231 2.31 -15.82 -9.71
CA THR A 231 2.03 -15.09 -10.96
C THR A 231 3.17 -14.13 -11.29
N ALA A 232 3.74 -13.42 -10.30
CA ALA A 232 4.86 -12.53 -10.52
C ALA A 232 6.11 -13.29 -11.01
N VAL A 233 6.45 -14.45 -10.43
CA VAL A 233 7.57 -15.30 -10.91
C VAL A 233 7.39 -15.70 -12.37
N MET A 234 6.18 -16.15 -12.74
CA MET A 234 5.86 -16.56 -14.11
C MET A 234 5.99 -15.39 -15.09
N ILE A 235 5.49 -14.22 -14.72
CA ILE A 235 5.59 -13.00 -15.53
C ILE A 235 7.05 -12.55 -15.65
N MET A 236 7.81 -12.55 -14.56
CA MET A 236 9.23 -12.16 -14.55
C MET A 236 10.09 -13.07 -15.42
N SER A 237 9.83 -14.39 -15.40
CA SER A 237 10.52 -15.33 -16.29
C SER A 237 10.31 -14.96 -17.76
N ARG A 238 9.07 -14.63 -18.15
CA ARG A 238 8.74 -14.21 -19.54
C ARG A 238 9.31 -12.84 -19.89
N TYR A 239 9.29 -11.90 -18.93
CA TYR A 239 9.90 -10.59 -19.11
C TYR A 239 11.39 -10.72 -19.41
N TYR A 240 12.15 -11.50 -18.63
CA TYR A 240 13.57 -11.67 -18.90
C TYR A 240 13.86 -12.45 -20.18
N GLU A 241 13.03 -13.41 -20.56
CA GLU A 241 13.17 -14.10 -21.86
C GLU A 241 13.10 -13.11 -23.04
N ASN A 242 12.20 -12.12 -22.96
CA ASN A 242 11.93 -11.21 -24.07
C ASN A 242 12.77 -9.92 -24.01
N GLU A 243 12.89 -9.32 -22.84
CA GLU A 243 13.42 -7.98 -22.64
C GLU A 243 14.86 -7.96 -22.11
N CYS A 244 15.31 -9.05 -21.49
CA CYS A 244 16.67 -9.16 -20.94
C CYS A 244 17.28 -10.57 -21.15
N PRO A 245 17.51 -11.02 -22.40
CA PRO A 245 17.90 -12.39 -22.68
C PRO A 245 19.16 -12.87 -21.93
N ALA A 246 20.10 -11.96 -21.66
CA ALA A 246 21.30 -12.25 -20.85
C ALA A 246 20.95 -12.70 -19.42
N VAL A 247 19.99 -12.02 -18.77
CA VAL A 247 19.50 -12.40 -17.43
C VAL A 247 18.77 -13.74 -17.50
N SER A 248 17.94 -13.96 -18.54
CA SER A 248 17.28 -15.24 -18.74
C SER A 248 18.29 -16.38 -18.93
N HIS A 249 19.37 -16.16 -19.69
CA HIS A 249 20.42 -17.16 -19.90
C HIS A 249 21.15 -17.47 -18.60
N ALA A 250 21.49 -16.47 -17.80
CA ALA A 250 22.15 -16.67 -16.51
C ALA A 250 21.27 -17.45 -15.53
N LEU A 251 19.95 -17.19 -15.51
CA LEU A 251 18.98 -17.96 -14.71
C LEU A 251 18.88 -19.43 -15.18
N LYS A 252 18.84 -19.66 -16.50
CA LYS A 252 18.70 -21.01 -17.09
C LYS A 252 19.97 -21.85 -16.98
N SER A 253 21.14 -21.21 -17.05
CA SER A 253 22.44 -21.89 -16.93
C SER A 253 22.88 -22.16 -15.49
N GLY A 254 22.11 -21.69 -14.50
CA GLY A 254 22.45 -21.80 -13.08
C GLY A 254 23.54 -20.83 -12.60
N GLN A 255 23.98 -19.89 -13.46
CA GLN A 255 24.89 -18.82 -13.07
C GLN A 255 24.25 -17.88 -12.05
N LEU A 256 22.93 -17.68 -12.15
CA LEU A 256 22.11 -17.07 -11.11
C LEU A 256 21.23 -18.13 -10.46
N PRO A 257 20.96 -18.04 -9.14
CA PRO A 257 19.90 -18.83 -8.53
C PRO A 257 18.57 -18.57 -9.24
N ASP A 258 17.72 -19.58 -9.33
CA ASP A 258 16.40 -19.41 -9.92
C ASP A 258 15.58 -18.33 -9.19
N LEU A 259 14.55 -17.80 -9.85
CA LEU A 259 13.75 -16.69 -9.30
C LEU A 259 13.11 -17.02 -7.94
N ARG A 260 12.69 -18.27 -7.73
CA ARG A 260 12.07 -18.70 -6.47
C ARG A 260 13.12 -18.70 -5.36
N SER A 261 14.29 -19.28 -5.61
CA SER A 261 15.43 -19.26 -4.70
C SER A 261 15.87 -17.84 -4.35
N LEU A 262 15.95 -16.94 -5.34
CA LEU A 262 16.27 -15.52 -5.12
C LEU A 262 15.25 -14.83 -4.20
N ILE A 263 13.96 -15.08 -4.38
CA ILE A 263 12.93 -14.50 -3.50
C ILE A 263 13.11 -15.00 -2.07
N ILE A 264 13.31 -16.30 -1.87
CA ILE A 264 13.48 -16.89 -0.54
C ILE A 264 14.73 -16.31 0.14
N GLN A 265 15.85 -16.22 -0.57
CA GLN A 265 17.10 -15.65 -0.05
C GLN A 265 16.98 -14.14 0.22
N SER A 266 16.26 -13.41 -0.63
CA SER A 266 16.11 -11.95 -0.51
C SER A 266 15.40 -11.52 0.77
N LYS A 267 14.57 -12.40 1.35
CA LYS A 267 13.93 -12.16 2.65
C LYS A 267 14.95 -11.90 3.77
N ASN A 268 16.13 -12.50 3.67
CA ASN A 268 17.21 -12.33 4.64
C ASN A 268 18.10 -11.12 4.33
N SER A 269 18.09 -10.61 3.10
CA SER A 269 19.01 -9.56 2.65
C SER A 269 18.44 -8.13 2.72
N ASN A 270 17.25 -7.95 3.30
CA ASN A 270 16.58 -6.65 3.45
C ASN A 270 16.55 -5.86 2.13
N VAL A 271 16.11 -6.47 1.02
CA VAL A 271 15.96 -5.77 -0.27
C VAL A 271 15.08 -4.54 -0.08
N ARG A 272 15.57 -3.39 -0.58
CA ARG A 272 14.89 -2.10 -0.58
C ARG A 272 14.82 -1.55 -2.01
N ILE A 273 13.65 -1.05 -2.37
CA ILE A 273 13.33 -0.45 -3.67
C ILE A 273 12.97 1.01 -3.42
N GLY A 274 13.68 1.90 -4.12
CA GLY A 274 13.63 3.33 -3.89
C GLY A 274 14.86 3.86 -3.20
N SER A 275 14.83 5.14 -2.82
CA SER A 275 15.97 5.83 -2.22
C SER A 275 16.48 5.16 -0.94
N GLY A 276 15.71 4.22 -0.35
CA GLY A 276 16.03 3.55 0.91
C GLY A 276 16.10 4.50 2.11
N SER A 277 16.10 5.81 1.84
CA SER A 277 16.09 6.91 2.76
C SER A 277 14.65 7.19 3.08
N LYS A 278 14.29 6.91 4.33
CA LYS A 278 13.04 7.37 4.90
C LYS A 278 12.93 8.91 4.91
N ASP A 279 13.88 9.67 4.37
CA ASP A 279 13.88 11.14 4.53
C ASP A 279 13.77 11.94 3.23
N VAL A 280 14.07 11.39 2.04
CA VAL A 280 14.22 12.23 0.82
C VAL A 280 12.90 12.85 0.35
N SER A 281 11.77 12.18 0.55
CA SER A 281 10.46 12.67 0.14
C SER A 281 9.58 13.18 1.28
N TRP A 282 10.05 13.06 2.52
CA TRP A 282 9.29 13.49 3.69
C TRP A 282 9.44 15.00 3.90
N ILE A 283 8.50 15.62 4.62
CA ILE A 283 8.52 17.06 4.89
C ILE A 283 9.81 17.41 5.64
N GLN A 284 10.59 18.32 5.07
CA GLN A 284 11.88 18.78 5.62
C GLN A 284 11.73 19.89 6.67
N GLY A 285 10.60 20.58 6.67
CA GLY A 285 10.30 21.67 7.61
C GLY A 285 8.80 21.93 7.74
N LEU A 286 8.39 22.40 8.92
CA LEU A 286 7.06 22.94 9.19
C LEU A 286 7.19 24.46 9.28
N GLY A 287 6.99 25.16 8.16
CA GLY A 287 7.21 26.60 8.09
C GLY A 287 8.65 26.95 8.48
N ASN A 288 8.82 27.69 9.57
CA ASN A 288 10.12 28.11 10.11
C ASN A 288 10.78 27.09 11.07
N PHE A 289 10.22 25.89 11.22
CA PHE A 289 10.73 24.87 12.14
C PHE A 289 11.24 23.62 11.37
N PRO A 290 12.51 23.23 11.50
CA PRO A 290 13.06 22.10 10.76
C PRO A 290 12.57 20.75 11.30
N VAL A 291 12.24 19.85 10.39
CA VAL A 291 11.91 18.45 10.72
C VAL A 291 13.20 17.63 10.67
N ARG A 292 13.66 17.17 11.83
CA ARG A 292 14.87 16.35 11.91
C ARG A 292 14.67 15.02 11.18
N SER A 293 15.65 14.65 10.34
CA SER A 293 15.71 13.36 9.64
C SER A 293 15.48 12.18 10.58
N LEU A 294 14.71 11.19 10.15
CA LEU A 294 14.42 9.99 10.91
C LEU A 294 15.70 9.19 11.19
N GLN A 295 16.71 9.26 10.31
CA GLN A 295 17.99 8.60 10.54
C GLN A 295 18.71 9.16 11.76
N LYS A 296 18.62 10.47 12.00
CA LYS A 296 19.24 11.18 13.14
C LYS A 296 18.55 10.92 14.49
N LEU A 297 17.35 10.31 14.51
CA LEU A 297 16.67 9.98 15.76
C LEU A 297 17.25 8.71 16.40
N PRO A 298 17.31 8.62 17.74
CA PRO A 298 17.67 7.39 18.47
C PRO A 298 16.79 6.19 18.08
N ALA A 299 17.34 4.97 18.16
CA ALA A 299 16.63 3.75 17.79
C ALA A 299 15.35 3.50 18.62
N SER A 300 15.36 3.88 19.89
CA SER A 300 14.21 3.82 20.81
C SER A 300 13.01 4.65 20.33
N LEU A 301 13.26 5.74 19.60
CA LEU A 301 12.23 6.63 19.06
C LEU A 301 11.76 6.20 17.66
N LYS A 302 12.26 5.06 17.16
CA LYS A 302 11.97 4.49 15.83
C LYS A 302 11.38 3.08 15.97
N PRO A 303 10.17 2.93 16.56
CA PRO A 303 9.60 1.61 16.81
C PRO A 303 9.45 0.85 15.48
N GLN A 304 9.89 -0.41 15.45
CA GLN A 304 9.88 -1.25 14.24
C GLN A 304 8.52 -1.89 13.94
N SER A 305 7.59 -1.86 14.91
CA SER A 305 6.25 -2.39 14.72
C SER A 305 5.17 -1.49 15.32
N SER A 306 3.94 -1.65 14.82
CA SER A 306 2.77 -0.95 15.37
C SER A 306 2.33 -1.50 16.73
N MET A 307 2.64 -2.77 17.03
CA MET A 307 2.21 -3.48 18.25
C MET A 307 3.16 -3.30 19.44
N THR A 308 4.44 -3.07 19.18
CA THR A 308 5.45 -2.75 20.20
C THR A 308 5.37 -1.28 20.61
N ASP A 309 4.17 -0.81 20.95
CA ASP A 309 4.04 0.37 21.79
C ASP A 309 4.33 -0.06 23.24
N THR A 310 5.60 -0.42 23.48
CA THR A 310 6.16 -0.74 24.80
C THR A 310 5.83 0.38 25.81
N LEU A 311 5.60 1.59 25.31
CA LEU A 311 5.14 2.79 26.03
C LEU A 311 3.74 2.71 26.67
N LYS A 312 2.96 1.63 26.50
CA LYS A 312 1.68 1.46 27.21
C LYS A 312 1.83 1.42 28.74
N SER A 313 2.96 0.90 29.27
CA SER A 313 3.23 0.88 30.71
C SER A 313 3.92 2.15 31.24
N PHE A 314 4.38 3.02 30.33
CA PHE A 314 5.35 4.07 30.70
C PHE A 314 4.72 5.29 31.35
N ILE A 315 3.42 5.54 31.12
CA ILE A 315 2.73 6.61 31.83
C ILE A 315 1.23 6.32 31.98
N GLY A 316 0.80 6.06 33.21
CA GLY A 316 -0.60 6.19 33.65
C GLY A 316 -1.00 7.66 33.65
N LEU A 317 -1.04 8.29 32.48
CA LEU A 317 -1.45 9.69 32.36
C LEU A 317 -2.92 9.74 31.99
N SER A 318 -3.76 10.05 32.99
CA SER A 318 -5.06 10.63 32.73
C SER A 318 -4.83 11.95 31.98
N LEU A 319 -5.38 12.04 30.78
CA LEU A 319 -5.14 13.18 29.90
C LEU A 319 -6.05 14.39 30.22
N GLY A 320 -6.75 14.38 31.36
CA GLY A 320 -7.62 15.45 31.81
C GLY A 320 -8.87 15.66 30.91
N PRO A 321 -9.70 16.68 31.22
CA PRO A 321 -10.93 17.00 30.49
C PRO A 321 -10.72 17.29 28.99
N CYS A 322 -9.60 17.94 28.64
CA CYS A 322 -9.34 18.36 27.26
C CYS A 322 -9.12 17.18 26.28
N LYS A 323 -8.65 16.00 26.74
CA LYS A 323 -8.71 14.79 25.89
C LYS A 323 -10.14 14.34 25.66
N GLN A 324 -11.02 14.47 26.64
CA GLN A 324 -12.42 14.10 26.46
C GLN A 324 -13.06 14.99 25.40
N GLU A 325 -12.72 16.28 25.35
CA GLU A 325 -13.20 17.21 24.32
C GLU A 325 -12.63 16.91 22.93
N LEU A 326 -11.31 16.78 22.77
CA LEU A 326 -10.71 16.42 21.47
C LEU A 326 -11.19 15.03 21.01
N SER A 327 -11.24 14.06 21.92
CA SER A 327 -11.81 12.75 21.65
C SER A 327 -13.29 12.84 21.35
N ALA A 328 -14.05 13.74 21.97
CA ALA A 328 -15.47 13.95 21.70
C ALA A 328 -15.66 14.59 20.32
N HIS A 329 -14.85 15.56 19.91
CA HIS A 329 -14.87 16.12 18.55
C HIS A 329 -14.53 15.07 17.50
N ILE A 330 -13.44 14.32 17.70
CA ILE A 330 -13.07 13.22 16.81
C ILE A 330 -14.20 12.18 16.79
N MET A 331 -14.72 11.78 17.95
CA MET A 331 -15.81 10.80 18.03
C MET A 331 -17.10 11.36 17.45
N LYS A 332 -17.40 12.65 17.55
CA LYS A 332 -18.54 13.31 16.92
C LYS A 332 -18.43 13.19 15.40
N ILE A 333 -17.29 13.58 14.82
CA ILE A 333 -17.00 13.44 13.38
C ILE A 333 -17.11 11.97 12.95
N LEU A 334 -16.58 11.03 13.74
CA LEU A 334 -16.65 9.61 13.45
C LEU A 334 -18.05 9.00 13.70
N SER A 335 -18.86 9.60 14.57
CA SER A 335 -20.21 9.14 14.90
C SER A 335 -21.24 9.58 13.87
N VAL A 336 -20.96 10.65 13.11
CA VAL A 336 -21.77 11.02 11.93
C VAL A 336 -21.83 9.77 11.05
N ARG A 337 -23.02 9.15 11.04
CA ARG A 337 -23.34 7.97 10.25
C ARG A 337 -22.88 8.32 8.84
N ASN A 338 -22.05 7.48 8.21
CA ASN A 338 -21.66 7.68 6.82
C ASN A 338 -22.97 7.76 6.03
N SER A 339 -23.50 8.96 5.80
CA SER A 339 -24.76 9.19 5.13
C SER A 339 -24.51 8.80 3.71
N HIS A 340 -24.78 7.53 3.41
CA HIS A 340 -24.78 6.89 2.11
C HIS A 340 -23.97 7.66 1.06
N MET A 341 -22.63 7.47 1.08
CA MET A 341 -21.73 7.87 -0.02
C MET A 341 -22.17 7.30 -1.37
N SER A 342 -23.14 6.37 -1.39
CA SER A 342 -23.74 5.83 -2.62
C SER A 342 -24.39 6.87 -3.51
N HIS A 343 -24.65 8.09 -3.02
CA HIS A 343 -25.37 9.11 -3.78
C HIS A 343 -24.64 10.47 -3.90
N SER A 344 -23.51 10.67 -3.24
CA SER A 344 -22.75 11.93 -3.31
C SER A 344 -21.74 11.94 -4.47
N ARG A 345 -21.45 13.13 -5.02
CA ARG A 345 -20.30 13.30 -5.93
C ARG A 345 -19.03 13.44 -5.09
N SER A 346 -18.19 12.41 -5.13
CA SER A 346 -16.85 12.41 -4.52
C SER A 346 -15.81 12.81 -5.55
N PHE A 347 -14.89 13.66 -5.16
CA PHE A 347 -13.77 14.13 -5.96
C PHE A 347 -12.47 13.82 -5.23
N ASN A 348 -11.48 13.36 -5.97
CA ASN A 348 -10.09 13.38 -5.48
C ASN A 348 -9.54 14.76 -5.81
N LEU A 349 -8.62 15.25 -4.98
CA LEU A 349 -7.93 16.49 -5.26
C LEU A 349 -7.18 16.41 -6.60
N ASN A 350 -7.01 17.55 -7.26
CA ASN A 350 -6.34 17.63 -8.57
C ASN A 350 -4.90 17.09 -8.52
N ASP A 351 -4.25 17.20 -7.37
CA ASP A 351 -3.06 16.39 -7.08
C ASP A 351 -3.51 14.99 -6.65
N SER A 352 -3.59 14.11 -7.63
CA SER A 352 -3.99 12.70 -7.49
C SER A 352 -3.12 11.88 -6.54
N LYS A 353 -1.95 12.41 -6.13
CA LYS A 353 -1.05 11.79 -5.15
C LYS A 353 -1.40 12.16 -3.71
N PHE A 354 -2.16 13.24 -3.48
CA PHE A 354 -2.52 13.65 -2.12
C PHE A 354 -3.68 12.78 -1.59
N PRO A 355 -3.53 12.12 -0.43
CA PRO A 355 -4.39 11.01 -0.02
C PRO A 355 -5.64 11.47 0.72
N VAL A 356 -6.39 12.37 0.08
CA VAL A 356 -7.64 12.95 0.58
C VAL A 356 -8.72 12.86 -0.49
N VAL A 357 -9.93 12.53 -0.06
CA VAL A 357 -11.14 12.62 -0.87
C VAL A 357 -12.07 13.68 -0.28
N ILE A 358 -12.59 14.54 -1.15
CA ILE A 358 -13.57 15.56 -0.79
C ILE A 358 -14.91 15.16 -1.42
N THR A 359 -15.97 15.19 -0.62
CA THR A 359 -17.30 14.75 -1.05
C THR A 359 -18.32 15.87 -0.85
N LEU A 360 -19.10 16.17 -1.90
CA LEU A 360 -20.19 17.12 -1.80
C LEU A 360 -21.40 16.48 -1.10
N ARG A 361 -21.95 17.15 -0.09
CA ARG A 361 -23.26 16.77 0.47
C ARG A 361 -24.38 17.21 -0.47
N LYS A 362 -25.39 16.34 -0.64
CA LYS A 362 -26.54 16.63 -1.50
C LYS A 362 -27.45 17.74 -0.96
N LYS A 363 -27.61 17.78 0.36
CA LYS A 363 -28.51 18.73 1.00
C LYS A 363 -27.69 19.95 1.37
N GLU A 364 -28.13 21.09 0.87
CA GLU A 364 -27.75 22.38 1.42
C GLU A 364 -28.25 22.47 2.86
N ASP A 365 -27.60 23.30 3.66
CA ASP A 365 -28.11 23.58 5.00
C ASP A 365 -29.39 24.43 4.93
N ASN A 366 -29.99 24.69 6.09
CA ASN A 366 -31.19 25.52 6.20
C ASN A 366 -31.00 26.95 5.67
N GLN A 367 -29.78 27.36 5.34
CA GLN A 367 -29.42 28.67 4.79
C GLN A 367 -29.05 28.57 3.29
N GLY A 368 -29.27 27.43 2.64
CA GLY A 368 -28.94 27.23 1.22
C GLY A 368 -27.45 27.02 0.94
N ARG A 369 -26.60 26.89 1.96
CA ARG A 369 -25.15 26.74 1.75
C ARG A 369 -24.80 25.30 1.43
N LYS A 370 -23.84 25.13 0.53
CA LYS A 370 -23.29 23.82 0.17
C LYS A 370 -22.25 23.36 1.17
N HIS A 371 -22.30 22.08 1.53
CA HIS A 371 -21.36 21.48 2.48
C HIS A 371 -20.49 20.43 1.80
N GLY A 372 -19.19 20.46 2.10
CA GLY A 372 -18.23 19.44 1.72
C GLY A 372 -17.86 18.57 2.92
N TRP A 373 -17.34 17.38 2.63
CA TRP A 373 -16.81 16.47 3.64
C TRP A 373 -15.40 16.01 3.24
N VAL A 374 -14.44 16.16 4.14
CA VAL A 374 -13.06 15.69 3.98
C VAL A 374 -12.88 14.31 4.61
N TRP A 375 -12.30 13.37 3.86
CA TRP A 375 -11.92 12.06 4.37
C TRP A 375 -10.57 11.60 3.82
N LEU A 376 -9.87 10.75 4.59
CA LEU A 376 -8.57 10.21 4.19
C LEU A 376 -8.71 8.90 3.42
N VAL A 377 -7.83 8.73 2.45
CA VAL A 377 -7.72 7.49 1.66
C VAL A 377 -6.31 6.89 1.82
N TYR A 378 -6.15 5.60 1.58
CA TYR A 378 -4.80 5.01 1.56
C TYR A 378 -4.02 5.46 0.33
N ASN A 379 -2.73 5.79 0.48
CA ASN A 379 -1.87 6.22 -0.64
C ASN A 379 -1.86 5.18 -1.79
N SER A 380 -1.83 3.89 -1.44
CA SER A 380 -1.61 2.80 -2.39
C SER A 380 -2.81 2.50 -3.30
N ASP A 381 -4.04 2.61 -2.79
CA ASP A 381 -5.24 2.19 -3.52
C ASP A 381 -6.36 3.24 -3.52
N GLN A 382 -6.13 4.40 -2.91
CA GLN A 382 -7.06 5.53 -2.82
C GLN A 382 -8.42 5.11 -2.23
N ILE A 383 -8.42 4.06 -1.40
CA ILE A 383 -9.62 3.59 -0.73
C ILE A 383 -9.82 4.39 0.56
N PRO A 384 -11.06 4.83 0.86
CA PRO A 384 -11.39 5.44 2.14
C PRO A 384 -10.90 4.60 3.31
N MET A 385 -10.13 5.23 4.19
CA MET A 385 -9.62 4.58 5.38
C MET A 385 -10.78 4.22 6.32
N LYS A 386 -10.66 3.09 7.03
CA LYS A 386 -11.64 2.73 8.06
C LYS A 386 -11.56 3.72 9.21
N LYS A 387 -12.72 4.14 9.74
CA LYS A 387 -12.84 5.03 10.92
C LYS A 387 -11.92 4.62 12.07
N ARG A 388 -11.98 3.34 12.47
CA ARG A 388 -11.11 2.77 13.52
C ARG A 388 -9.62 2.92 13.23
N THR A 389 -9.20 2.79 11.97
CA THR A 389 -7.80 2.92 11.57
C THR A 389 -7.32 4.37 11.71
N VAL A 390 -8.10 5.32 11.21
CA VAL A 390 -7.81 6.76 11.34
C VAL A 390 -7.73 7.15 12.82
N LEU A 391 -8.73 6.76 13.61
CA LEU A 391 -8.77 7.02 15.06
C LEU A 391 -7.57 6.44 15.79
N ASN A 392 -7.21 5.19 15.52
CA ASN A 392 -6.06 4.55 16.17
C ASN A 392 -4.75 5.31 15.88
N LYS A 393 -4.58 5.77 14.64
CA LYS A 393 -3.38 6.52 14.23
C LYS A 393 -3.34 7.92 14.84
N LEU A 394 -4.46 8.64 14.85
CA LEU A 394 -4.58 9.93 15.54
C LEU A 394 -4.32 9.80 17.04
N ASN A 395 -4.94 8.82 17.70
CA ASN A 395 -4.70 8.55 19.12
C ASN A 395 -3.24 8.22 19.41
N LYS A 396 -2.58 7.47 18.52
CA LYS A 396 -1.16 7.17 18.64
C LYS A 396 -0.34 8.46 18.52
N PHE A 397 -0.59 9.30 17.52
CA PHE A 397 0.06 10.61 17.40
C PHE A 397 -0.14 11.47 18.67
N MET A 398 -1.38 11.63 19.14
CA MET A 398 -1.69 12.40 20.34
C MET A 398 -0.97 11.87 21.59
N ARG A 399 -0.84 10.55 21.72
CA ARG A 399 -0.07 9.96 22.82
C ARG A 399 1.40 10.35 22.77
N HIS A 400 2.02 10.35 21.58
CA HIS A 400 3.41 10.76 21.40
C HIS A 400 3.59 12.25 21.66
N LEU A 401 2.66 13.09 21.19
CA LEU A 401 2.65 14.52 21.48
C LEU A 401 2.60 14.80 23.00
N ASN A 402 1.79 14.05 23.73
CA ASN A 402 1.71 14.15 25.19
C ASN A 402 2.99 13.65 25.90
N ILE A 403 3.71 12.67 25.32
CA ILE A 403 5.03 12.25 25.81
C ILE A 403 6.02 13.41 25.67
N CYS A 404 6.06 14.09 24.51
CA CYS A 404 6.90 15.26 24.28
C CYS A 404 6.63 16.37 25.31
N HIS A 405 5.35 16.70 25.51
CA HIS A 405 4.93 17.65 26.55
C HIS A 405 5.41 17.23 27.96
N SER A 406 5.18 15.97 28.34
CA SER A 406 5.54 15.49 29.68
C SER A 406 7.05 15.48 29.91
N ALA A 407 7.83 15.19 28.86
CA ALA A 407 9.28 15.28 28.89
C ALA A 407 9.76 16.72 29.11
N LEU A 408 9.14 17.68 28.42
CA LEU A 408 9.45 19.10 28.61
C LEU A 408 9.14 19.57 30.04
N VAL A 409 7.94 19.30 30.56
CA VAL A 409 7.55 19.73 31.92
C VAL A 409 8.51 19.16 32.97
N ARG A 410 8.95 17.91 32.80
CA ARG A 410 9.96 17.32 33.67
C ARG A 410 11.31 18.01 33.52
N HIS A 411 11.74 18.29 32.30
CA HIS A 411 12.97 19.03 32.06
C HIS A 411 12.96 20.37 32.78
N MET A 412 11.87 21.14 32.63
CA MET A 412 11.67 22.43 33.29
C MET A 412 11.78 22.30 34.81
N LYS A 413 11.16 21.27 35.41
CA LYS A 413 11.31 20.97 36.85
C LYS A 413 12.76 20.70 37.23
N ASN A 414 13.48 19.92 36.43
CA ASN A 414 14.88 19.58 36.70
C ASN A 414 15.81 20.81 36.64
N ILE A 415 15.55 21.73 35.71
CA ILE A 415 16.29 23.01 35.63
C ILE A 415 15.69 24.11 36.52
N LYS A 416 14.72 23.76 37.39
CA LYS A 416 13.99 24.69 38.28
C LYS A 416 13.35 25.88 37.57
N PHE A 417 13.01 25.73 36.31
CA PHE A 417 12.32 26.74 35.52
C PHE A 417 10.83 26.72 35.83
N GLN A 418 10.30 27.86 36.27
CA GLN A 418 8.90 28.03 36.65
C GLN A 418 8.14 28.78 35.56
N ILE A 419 6.89 28.35 35.34
CA ILE A 419 5.93 29.05 34.48
C ILE A 419 4.66 29.31 35.25
N TRP A 420 4.00 30.44 35.00
CA TRP A 420 2.76 30.84 35.66
C TRP A 420 1.50 30.27 35.00
N PHE A 421 1.62 29.48 33.93
CA PHE A 421 0.50 28.95 33.16
C PHE A 421 0.66 27.46 32.87
N GLU A 422 -0.43 26.79 32.47
CA GLU A 422 -0.36 25.39 32.05
C GLU A 422 -0.11 25.26 30.54
N ILE A 423 0.96 24.57 30.16
CA ILE A 423 1.31 24.32 28.74
C ILE A 423 0.28 23.40 28.07
N LYS A 424 -0.21 22.40 28.81
CA LYS A 424 -1.01 21.31 28.26
C LYS A 424 -2.35 21.78 27.65
N PRO A 425 -3.19 22.58 28.34
CA PRO A 425 -4.44 23.05 27.75
C PRO A 425 -4.21 23.93 26.51
N LEU A 426 -3.19 24.80 26.54
CA LEU A 426 -2.86 25.66 25.39
C LEU A 426 -2.46 24.84 24.16
N LEU A 427 -1.61 23.82 24.33
CA LEU A 427 -1.22 22.92 23.25
C LEU A 427 -2.42 22.15 22.68
N LEU A 428 -3.30 21.65 23.55
CA LEU A 428 -4.45 20.85 23.14
C LEU A 428 -5.55 21.70 22.46
N ASN A 429 -5.76 22.93 22.91
CA ASN A 429 -6.67 23.86 22.26
C ASN A 429 -6.15 24.22 20.87
N TRP A 430 -4.86 24.58 20.78
CA TRP A 430 -4.23 24.89 19.50
C TRP A 430 -4.28 23.73 18.50
N ILE A 431 -3.95 22.50 18.92
CA ILE A 431 -4.00 21.36 17.99
C ILE A 431 -5.43 21.07 17.55
N ASN A 432 -6.43 21.25 18.43
CA ASN A 432 -7.84 21.11 18.06
C ASN A 432 -8.26 22.14 17.01
N GLU A 433 -7.87 23.41 17.19
CA GLU A 433 -8.14 24.49 16.21
C GLU A 433 -7.47 24.22 14.86
N VAL A 434 -6.18 23.83 14.86
CA VAL A 434 -5.44 23.53 13.64
C VAL A 434 -6.00 22.32 12.91
N LEU A 435 -6.45 21.30 13.64
CA LEU A 435 -6.96 20.07 13.03
C LEU A 435 -8.33 20.24 12.39
N PHE A 436 -9.20 21.06 12.96
CA PHE A 436 -10.58 21.18 12.49
C PHE A 436 -10.91 22.55 11.88
N ASP A 437 -9.87 23.36 11.66
CA ASP A 437 -9.90 24.71 11.11
C ASP A 437 -11.13 25.52 11.55
N MET A 438 -11.17 25.80 12.86
CA MET A 438 -12.23 26.60 13.49
C MET A 438 -12.32 28.03 12.91
N ASN A 439 -11.29 28.46 12.16
CA ASN A 439 -11.16 29.81 11.60
C ASN A 439 -11.61 29.93 10.13
N GLN A 440 -12.11 28.85 9.49
CA GLN A 440 -12.77 28.83 8.17
C GLN A 440 -11.97 29.36 6.96
N ASN A 441 -10.65 29.26 7.01
CA ASN A 441 -9.75 29.71 5.93
C ASN A 441 -9.07 28.55 5.20
N LYS A 442 -9.06 27.37 5.80
CA LYS A 442 -8.50 26.13 5.31
C LYS A 442 -9.54 25.01 5.43
N LEU A 443 -9.21 23.84 4.91
CA LEU A 443 -10.03 22.64 5.07
C LEU A 443 -9.73 22.01 6.43
N PRO A 444 -10.72 21.34 7.07
CA PRO A 444 -10.45 20.53 8.24
C PRO A 444 -9.65 19.28 7.83
N LEU A 445 -8.88 18.70 8.76
CA LEU A 445 -8.22 17.41 8.57
C LEU A 445 -9.24 16.32 8.20
N LEU A 446 -10.39 16.34 8.87
CA LEU A 446 -11.50 15.40 8.72
C LEU A 446 -12.80 16.12 9.02
N GLY A 447 -13.86 15.81 8.28
CA GLY A 447 -15.22 16.23 8.63
C GLY A 447 -15.83 17.25 7.69
N ASP A 448 -16.88 17.92 8.18
CA ASP A 448 -17.71 18.87 7.42
C ASP A 448 -17.02 20.23 7.27
N PHE A 449 -17.24 20.88 6.14
CA PHE A 449 -16.91 22.28 5.93
C PHE A 449 -17.90 22.95 4.97
N VAL A 450 -18.03 24.27 5.07
CA VAL A 450 -18.90 25.07 4.19
C VAL A 450 -18.13 25.42 2.92
N ILE A 451 -18.74 25.19 1.76
CA ILE A 451 -18.21 25.60 0.47
C ILE A 451 -18.69 27.03 0.22
N LYS A 452 -17.75 27.98 0.11
CA LYS A 452 -18.05 29.38 -0.24
C LYS A 452 -18.59 29.44 -1.67
N ASP A 453 -19.59 30.29 -1.93
CA ASP A 453 -20.45 30.25 -3.13
C ASP A 453 -19.73 30.34 -4.48
N GLU A 454 -18.47 30.80 -4.49
CA GLU A 454 -17.64 30.91 -5.70
C GLU A 454 -16.71 29.71 -5.96
N LYS A 455 -16.39 28.89 -4.94
CA LYS A 455 -15.44 27.78 -5.10
C LYS A 455 -16.13 26.53 -5.64
N LYS A 456 -15.64 26.03 -6.78
CA LYS A 456 -16.03 24.70 -7.27
C LYS A 456 -15.31 23.62 -6.45
N ILE A 457 -15.97 22.47 -6.24
CA ILE A 457 -15.41 21.38 -5.42
C ILE A 457 -14.16 20.72 -6.04
N ASP A 458 -14.00 20.81 -7.34
CA ASP A 458 -12.81 20.36 -8.07
C ASP A 458 -11.67 21.38 -8.06
N SER A 459 -11.85 22.56 -7.46
CA SER A 459 -10.80 23.57 -7.33
C SER A 459 -9.88 23.36 -6.12
N PHE A 460 -10.25 22.48 -5.19
CA PHE A 460 -9.44 22.24 -3.99
C PHE A 460 -8.11 21.56 -4.33
N SER A 461 -7.09 21.95 -3.59
CA SER A 461 -5.70 21.49 -3.70
C SER A 461 -5.10 21.17 -2.33
N PRO A 462 -3.91 20.55 -2.27
CA PRO A 462 -3.19 20.38 -1.00
C PRO A 462 -2.93 21.70 -0.25
N GLU A 463 -2.87 22.84 -0.95
CA GLU A 463 -2.64 24.16 -0.34
C GLU A 463 -3.84 24.68 0.45
N ASP A 464 -5.03 24.11 0.24
CA ASP A 464 -6.21 24.39 1.05
C ASP A 464 -6.12 23.74 2.45
N PHE A 465 -5.09 22.93 2.73
CA PHE A 465 -4.79 22.40 4.06
C PHE A 465 -3.66 23.19 4.73
N ASN A 466 -3.68 23.28 6.06
CA ASN A 466 -2.57 23.80 6.84
C ASN A 466 -1.38 22.83 6.82
N LEU A 467 -0.14 23.35 6.90
CA LEU A 467 1.10 22.55 6.95
C LEU A 467 1.06 21.40 7.98
N ILE A 468 0.49 21.65 9.17
CA ILE A 468 0.36 20.62 10.21
C ILE A 468 -0.63 19.53 9.76
N GLN A 469 -1.73 19.90 9.11
CA GLN A 469 -2.69 18.95 8.56
C GLN A 469 -2.05 18.13 7.44
N ILE A 470 -1.30 18.75 6.53
CA ILE A 470 -0.58 18.04 5.45
C ILE A 470 0.37 17.01 6.04
N LEU A 471 1.16 17.37 7.07
CA LEU A 471 2.05 16.45 7.76
C LEU A 471 1.28 15.28 8.41
N LEU A 472 0.17 15.56 9.07
CA LEU A 472 -0.65 14.54 9.72
C LEU A 472 -1.39 13.65 8.73
N ILE A 473 -1.85 14.19 7.59
CA ILE A 473 -2.41 13.41 6.48
C ILE A 473 -1.38 12.38 6.03
N ARG A 474 -0.16 12.82 5.69
CA ARG A 474 0.93 11.92 5.28
C ARG A 474 1.23 10.87 6.36
N LEU A 475 1.31 11.28 7.64
CA LEU A 475 1.53 10.35 8.74
C LEU A 475 0.40 9.31 8.85
N ILE A 476 -0.87 9.74 8.79
CA ILE A 476 -2.02 8.85 9.00
C ILE A 476 -2.18 7.89 7.82
N THR A 477 -1.98 8.34 6.59
CA THR A 477 -2.20 7.49 5.40
C THR A 477 -1.04 6.53 5.11
N SER A 478 0.15 6.81 5.64
CA SER A 478 1.34 5.95 5.48
C SER A 478 1.21 4.59 6.17
N GLN A 479 1.70 3.51 5.56
CA GLN A 479 1.71 2.16 6.18
C GLN A 479 2.76 2.06 7.30
N THR A 480 3.87 2.77 7.15
CA THR A 480 5.00 2.80 8.09
C THR A 480 4.90 3.91 9.15
N SER A 481 3.73 4.50 9.33
CA SER A 481 3.49 5.63 10.24
C SER A 481 3.97 5.40 11.67
N HIS A 482 4.00 4.15 12.13
CA HIS A 482 4.47 3.79 13.47
C HIS A 482 5.89 4.29 13.73
N THR A 483 6.78 4.14 12.73
CA THR A 483 8.19 4.55 12.82
C THR A 483 8.41 6.06 12.94
N ARG A 484 7.42 6.88 12.54
CA ARG A 484 7.52 8.34 12.47
C ARG A 484 6.74 9.11 13.53
N ASN A 485 5.99 8.44 14.40
CA ASN A 485 5.14 9.15 15.36
C ASN A 485 5.93 10.10 16.26
N PHE A 486 7.12 9.69 16.74
CA PHE A 486 7.96 10.58 17.54
C PHE A 486 8.54 11.73 16.72
N GLN A 487 9.04 11.46 15.51
CA GLN A 487 9.52 12.49 14.59
C GLN A 487 8.45 13.56 14.38
N VAL A 488 7.22 13.15 14.04
CA VAL A 488 6.12 14.08 13.77
C VAL A 488 5.63 14.76 15.05
N ALA A 489 5.49 14.04 16.16
CA ALA A 489 5.11 14.62 17.44
C ALA A 489 6.10 15.68 17.94
N LEU A 490 7.40 15.39 17.88
CA LEU A 490 8.46 16.35 18.25
C LEU A 490 8.48 17.55 17.29
N SER A 491 8.24 17.33 16.00
CA SER A 491 8.19 18.42 15.02
C SER A 491 7.01 19.36 15.28
N VAL A 492 5.81 18.80 15.46
CA VAL A 492 4.59 19.57 15.74
C VAL A 492 4.70 20.30 17.08
N PHE A 493 5.26 19.64 18.11
CA PHE A 493 5.46 20.26 19.41
C PHE A 493 6.50 21.39 19.37
N GLY A 494 7.60 21.20 18.66
CA GLY A 494 8.66 22.21 18.50
C GLY A 494 8.15 23.41 17.72
N TYR A 495 7.41 23.17 16.63
CA TYR A 495 6.73 24.21 15.87
C TYR A 495 5.78 25.03 16.75
N TRP A 496 4.94 24.35 17.55
CA TRP A 496 4.03 25.03 18.47
C TRP A 496 4.77 25.86 19.52
N LEU A 497 5.79 25.30 20.17
CA LEU A 497 6.58 26.05 21.15
C LEU A 497 7.22 27.28 20.52
N LYS A 498 7.85 27.13 19.35
CA LYS A 498 8.54 28.24 18.68
C LYS A 498 7.59 29.36 18.24
N ASN A 499 6.43 29.01 17.69
CA ASN A 499 5.54 29.98 17.06
C ASN A 499 4.41 30.49 17.97
N MET A 500 3.95 29.67 18.92
CA MET A 500 2.84 30.02 19.82
C MET A 500 3.30 30.30 21.25
N ALA A 501 4.39 29.67 21.69
CA ALA A 501 4.98 29.88 23.00
C ALA A 501 6.42 30.43 22.90
N GLY A 502 6.67 31.33 21.94
CA GLY A 502 8.03 31.76 21.55
C GLY A 502 8.90 32.25 22.70
N MET A 503 8.31 32.93 23.70
CA MET A 503 9.02 33.29 24.92
C MET A 503 9.54 32.06 25.67
N LEU A 504 8.68 31.06 25.91
CA LEU A 504 9.07 29.81 26.55
C LEU A 504 10.16 29.09 25.75
N TYR A 505 10.01 29.06 24.42
CA TYR A 505 10.98 28.43 23.54
C TYR A 505 12.37 29.08 23.65
N GLY A 506 12.46 30.41 23.57
CA GLY A 506 13.73 31.13 23.66
C GLY A 506 14.42 31.05 25.03
N HIS A 507 13.68 30.81 26.11
CA HIS A 507 14.26 30.57 27.44
C HIS A 507 14.80 29.15 27.60
N LEU A 508 14.15 28.17 26.97
CA LEU A 508 14.51 26.76 27.12
C LEU A 508 15.53 26.28 26.09
N PHE A 509 15.59 26.93 24.93
CA PHE A 509 16.40 26.51 23.79
C PHE A 509 17.02 27.71 23.09
N LYS A 510 18.31 27.62 22.81
CA LYS A 510 19.07 28.61 22.02
C LYS A 510 18.70 28.56 20.55
N ASN A 511 18.39 27.36 20.02
CA ASN A 511 18.04 27.15 18.62
C ASN A 511 17.30 25.82 18.40
N ASP A 512 16.89 25.58 17.16
CA ASP A 512 16.14 24.38 16.75
C ASP A 512 16.91 23.07 16.98
N GLU A 513 18.23 23.06 16.78
CA GLU A 513 19.05 21.86 17.00
C GLU A 513 19.14 21.50 18.48
N GLU A 514 19.31 22.49 19.36
CA GLU A 514 19.34 22.27 20.81
C GLU A 514 17.98 21.76 21.33
N TYR A 515 16.86 22.28 20.80
CA TYR A 515 15.53 21.72 21.09
C TYR A 515 15.47 20.22 20.80
N TRP A 516 15.92 19.83 19.60
CA TRP A 516 15.86 18.44 19.19
C TRP A 516 16.79 17.58 20.04
N ASP A 517 18.01 18.03 20.32
CA ASP A 517 18.98 17.28 21.12
C ASP A 517 18.49 17.08 22.56
N ILE A 518 17.99 18.13 23.20
CA ILE A 518 17.46 18.06 24.57
C ILE A 518 16.26 17.13 24.64
N LEU A 519 15.23 17.33 23.80
CA LEU A 519 14.02 16.51 23.92
C LEU A 519 14.23 15.07 23.50
N THR A 520 15.04 14.80 22.46
CA THR A 520 15.33 13.41 22.08
C THR A 520 16.10 12.69 23.18
N LYS A 521 17.12 13.33 23.78
CA LYS A 521 17.89 12.77 24.91
C LYS A 521 17.01 12.49 26.13
N ILE A 522 16.11 13.41 26.50
CA ILE A 522 15.26 13.25 27.69
C ILE A 522 14.24 12.13 27.49
N ILE A 523 13.66 12.01 26.29
CA ILE A 523 12.71 10.95 25.97
C ILE A 523 13.44 9.60 25.85
N ASP A 524 14.63 9.56 25.25
CA ASP A 524 15.42 8.35 25.06
C ASP A 524 15.92 7.76 26.39
N ASN A 525 16.50 8.59 27.27
CA ASN A 525 16.94 8.15 28.60
C ASN A 525 15.80 7.51 29.40
N PHE A 526 14.56 7.96 29.19
CA PHE A 526 13.39 7.38 29.83
C PHE A 526 13.05 5.98 29.31
N THR A 527 13.40 5.67 28.06
CA THR A 527 13.25 4.32 27.50
C THR A 527 14.33 3.35 27.98
N PHE A 528 15.53 3.84 28.33
CA PHE A 528 16.67 3.01 28.77
C PHE A 528 16.67 2.69 30.27
N CYS A 529 16.41 3.66 31.16
CA CYS A 529 16.56 3.48 32.61
C CYS A 529 15.61 2.45 33.27
N LYS A 530 14.65 1.85 32.54
CA LYS A 530 13.76 0.80 33.08
C LYS A 530 13.86 -0.56 32.36
N ASN A 531 14.68 -0.67 31.32
CA ASN A 531 15.05 -1.97 30.74
C ASN A 531 16.20 -2.63 31.51
N GLN A 532 16.70 -1.99 32.58
CA GLN A 532 17.78 -2.45 33.45
C GLN A 532 17.34 -2.72 34.90
N THR A 533 16.03 -2.71 35.19
CA THR A 533 15.51 -3.24 36.45
C THR A 533 15.31 -4.76 36.29
N PRO A 534 15.92 -5.60 37.14
CA PRO A 534 15.84 -7.07 37.04
C PRO A 534 14.43 -7.62 37.21
#